data_AF-A0A377JW61-F1
#
_entry.id   AF-A0A377JW61-F1
#
_cell.length_a   1.000
_cell.length_b   1.000
_cell.length_c   1.000
_cell.angle_alpha   90.00
_cell.angle_beta   90.00
_cell.angle_gamma   90.00
#
_symmetry.space_group_name_H-M   'P 1'
#
loop_
_entity.id
_entity.type
_entity.pdbx_description
1 polymer ?
#
loop_
_entity_poly.entity_id
_entity_poly.type
_entity_poly.pdbx_seq_one_letter_code
_entity_poly.pdbx_strand_id
1 'polypeptide(L)'
;MFSFLEKNPFFFTVAFLLVFSIAGLVEILPGFAKKAQPIEGLKPYSLLETAGRQVYIAEGCYNCHSQLIRPFKAETDRYGAYSLSGEYAYDRPFLWGSKRTGPDLHRVGDSRNAADWHDGHMRDPKSRVPGSIMPAYEHLFTKNADFETAFAEAYTQKVVFGVPYDVEGGVQIGAEGYQKGNAESLAKAKEIFMQEAKVVVDDMISQDVKDAFEKGEVKQIVALIAYMNSLGQSRRAATQVSQAGQ
;
A
#
# COMPACT_ATOMS: atom_id res chain seq x y z
N MET A 1 35.88 -38.93 -3.63
CA MET A 1 34.92 -38.71 -4.73
C MET A 1 34.85 -37.25 -5.19
N PHE A 2 35.15 -36.25 -4.34
CA PHE A 2 35.07 -34.82 -4.71
C PHE A 2 36.40 -34.13 -5.09
N SER A 3 37.54 -34.83 -5.01
CA SER A 3 38.88 -34.24 -5.24
C SER A 3 39.03 -33.55 -6.61
N PHE A 4 38.30 -33.99 -7.64
CA PHE A 4 38.27 -33.31 -8.94
C PHE A 4 37.62 -31.92 -8.84
N LEU A 5 36.45 -31.81 -8.19
CA LEU A 5 35.76 -30.53 -8.03
C LEU A 5 36.54 -29.58 -7.12
N GLU A 6 37.09 -30.07 -6.00
CA GLU A 6 37.87 -29.27 -5.05
C GLU A 6 39.13 -28.64 -5.67
N LYS A 7 39.75 -29.33 -6.65
CA LYS A 7 40.96 -28.86 -7.33
C LYS A 7 40.67 -28.00 -8.57
N ASN A 8 39.42 -27.95 -9.03
CA ASN A 8 39.02 -27.22 -10.23
C ASN A 8 37.93 -26.18 -9.90
N PRO A 9 38.33 -24.94 -9.53
CA PRO A 9 37.40 -23.89 -9.11
C PRO A 9 36.27 -23.63 -10.10
N PHE A 10 36.54 -23.67 -11.41
CA PHE A 10 35.52 -23.48 -12.45
C PHE A 10 34.37 -24.51 -12.33
N PHE A 11 34.70 -25.80 -12.29
CA PHE A 11 33.69 -26.86 -12.20
C PHE A 11 32.98 -26.85 -10.84
N PHE A 12 33.67 -26.48 -9.77
CA PHE A 12 33.05 -26.28 -8.47
C PHE A 12 32.00 -25.15 -8.50
N THR A 13 32.33 -23.99 -9.08
CA THR A 13 31.39 -22.87 -9.23
C THR A 13 30.16 -23.27 -10.05
N VAL A 14 30.35 -23.99 -11.16
CA VAL A 14 29.21 -24.46 -11.99
C VAL A 14 28.32 -25.42 -11.19
N ALA A 15 28.92 -26.40 -10.50
CA ALA A 15 28.16 -27.34 -9.67
C ALA A 15 27.39 -26.63 -8.54
N PHE A 16 28.02 -25.65 -7.88
CA PHE A 16 27.38 -24.82 -6.86
C PHE A 16 26.19 -24.05 -7.43
N LEU A 17 26.36 -23.35 -8.56
CA LEU A 17 25.28 -22.58 -9.18
C LEU A 17 24.11 -23.48 -9.59
N LEU A 18 24.39 -24.68 -10.13
CA LEU A 18 23.35 -25.65 -10.47
C LEU A 18 22.56 -26.06 -9.22
N VAL A 19 23.23 -26.51 -8.16
CA VAL A 19 22.55 -26.95 -6.93
C VAL A 19 21.81 -25.81 -6.24
N PHE A 20 22.43 -24.63 -6.14
CA PHE A 20 21.82 -23.43 -5.56
C PHE A 20 20.57 -22.99 -6.33
N SER A 21 20.61 -23.05 -7.66
CA SER A 21 19.48 -22.63 -8.50
C SER A 21 18.23 -23.49 -8.32
N ILE A 22 18.37 -24.77 -7.90
CA ILE A 22 17.24 -25.69 -7.72
C ILE A 22 16.23 -25.13 -6.71
N ALA A 23 16.70 -24.57 -5.58
CA ALA A 23 15.82 -23.98 -4.57
C ALA A 23 15.00 -22.81 -5.16
N GLY A 24 15.66 -21.91 -5.89
CA GLY A 24 14.99 -20.80 -6.57
C GLY A 24 13.96 -21.28 -7.61
N LEU A 25 14.30 -22.29 -8.41
CA LEU A 25 13.39 -22.86 -9.40
C LEU A 25 12.15 -23.49 -8.76
N VAL A 26 12.34 -24.23 -7.66
CA VAL A 26 11.25 -24.96 -6.98
C VAL A 26 10.36 -24.04 -6.16
N GLU A 27 10.90 -23.00 -5.53
CA GLU A 27 10.13 -22.10 -4.66
C GLU A 27 9.49 -20.94 -5.45
N ILE A 28 10.23 -20.32 -6.38
CA ILE A 28 9.80 -19.08 -7.05
C ILE A 28 8.90 -19.38 -8.25
N LEU A 29 9.30 -20.31 -9.14
CA LEU A 29 8.56 -20.52 -10.41
C LEU A 29 7.12 -20.99 -10.21
N PRO A 30 6.81 -21.93 -9.29
CA PRO A 30 5.43 -22.31 -9.04
C PRO A 30 4.59 -21.15 -8.49
N GLY A 31 5.19 -20.18 -7.79
CA GLY A 31 4.51 -18.97 -7.31
C GLY A 31 3.95 -18.12 -8.46
N PHE A 32 4.68 -17.99 -9.57
CA PHE A 32 4.20 -17.30 -10.76
C PHE A 32 3.02 -18.03 -11.42
N ALA A 33 2.99 -19.36 -11.36
CA ALA A 33 1.90 -20.17 -11.90
C ALA A 33 0.67 -20.23 -10.97
N LYS A 34 0.88 -20.20 -9.64
CA LYS A 34 -0.17 -20.18 -8.61
C LYS A 34 -0.61 -18.74 -8.29
N LYS A 35 -1.18 -18.10 -9.29
CA LYS A 35 -2.18 -17.01 -9.25
C LYS A 35 -2.38 -16.30 -7.88
N ALA A 36 -1.53 -15.31 -7.58
CA ALA A 36 -1.93 -14.13 -6.80
C ALA A 36 -2.84 -13.22 -7.65
N GLN A 37 -3.96 -13.78 -8.12
CA GLN A 37 -4.95 -13.00 -8.86
C GLN A 37 -5.65 -12.06 -7.89
N PRO A 38 -6.03 -10.86 -8.35
CA PRO A 38 -6.85 -9.98 -7.54
C PRO A 38 -8.11 -10.73 -7.12
N ILE A 39 -8.49 -10.61 -5.85
CA ILE A 39 -9.81 -11.06 -5.43
C ILE A 39 -10.89 -10.29 -6.19
N GLU A 40 -12.08 -10.87 -6.30
CA GLU A 40 -13.19 -10.23 -6.99
C GLU A 40 -13.48 -8.84 -6.40
N GLY A 41 -13.66 -7.86 -7.29
CA GLY A 41 -13.95 -6.49 -6.90
C GLY A 41 -12.76 -5.71 -6.31
N LEU A 42 -11.55 -6.26 -6.25
CA LEU A 42 -10.40 -5.51 -5.74
C LEU A 42 -10.05 -4.33 -6.65
N LYS A 43 -10.04 -3.13 -6.06
CA LYS A 43 -9.63 -1.91 -6.72
C LYS A 43 -8.13 -1.64 -6.52
N PRO A 44 -7.41 -1.16 -7.55
CA PRO A 44 -6.06 -0.65 -7.35
C PRO A 44 -6.10 0.63 -6.52
N TYR A 45 -4.95 1.04 -5.98
CA TYR A 45 -4.89 2.24 -5.15
C TYR A 45 -5.17 3.50 -5.97
N SER A 46 -5.88 4.47 -5.40
CA SER A 46 -6.03 5.81 -5.95
C SER A 46 -4.69 6.57 -6.04
N LEU A 47 -4.66 7.75 -6.65
CA LEU A 47 -3.42 8.54 -6.71
C LEU A 47 -2.98 9.00 -5.32
N LEU A 48 -3.91 9.47 -4.49
CA LEU A 48 -3.64 9.88 -3.12
C LEU A 48 -3.24 8.70 -2.24
N GLU A 49 -3.91 7.55 -2.37
CA GLU A 49 -3.54 6.33 -1.66
C GLU A 49 -2.15 5.82 -2.07
N THR A 50 -1.79 5.93 -3.35
CA THR A 50 -0.45 5.58 -3.85
C THR A 50 0.61 6.49 -3.23
N ALA A 51 0.36 7.81 -3.19
CA ALA A 51 1.25 8.75 -2.50
C ALA A 51 1.37 8.43 -1.00
N GLY A 52 0.26 8.11 -0.34
CA GLY A 52 0.23 7.72 1.07
C GLY A 52 0.98 6.44 1.37
N ARG A 53 0.89 5.46 0.46
CA ARG A 53 1.67 4.23 0.52
C ARG A 53 3.16 4.49 0.42
N GLN A 54 3.58 5.42 -0.45
CA GLN A 54 4.98 5.84 -0.52
C GLN A 54 5.45 6.54 0.76
N VAL A 55 4.60 7.37 1.38
CA VAL A 55 4.88 7.94 2.71
C VAL A 55 5.04 6.82 3.74
N TYR A 56 4.14 5.84 3.78
CA TYR A 56 4.22 4.70 4.70
C TYR A 56 5.53 3.90 4.55
N ILE A 57 6.02 3.74 3.32
CA ILE A 57 7.31 3.10 3.02
C ILE A 57 8.47 3.99 3.48
N ALA A 58 8.46 5.27 3.11
CA ALA A 58 9.53 6.21 3.42
C ALA A 58 9.73 6.41 4.93
N GLU A 59 8.63 6.41 5.69
CA GLU A 59 8.64 6.50 7.15
C GLU A 59 8.97 5.18 7.84
N GLY A 60 9.10 4.08 7.10
CA GLY A 60 9.48 2.77 7.64
C GLY A 60 8.42 2.15 8.55
N CYS A 61 7.14 2.51 8.39
CA CYS A 61 6.04 2.02 9.24
C CYS A 61 5.96 0.48 9.26
N TYR A 62 6.31 -0.16 8.15
CA TYR A 62 6.35 -1.63 7.99
C TYR A 62 7.33 -2.34 8.93
N ASN A 63 8.30 -1.61 9.54
CA ASN A 63 9.23 -2.19 10.51
C ASN A 63 8.57 -2.43 11.88
N CYS A 64 7.48 -1.72 12.17
CA CYS A 64 6.73 -1.82 13.42
C CYS A 64 5.37 -2.47 13.24
N HIS A 65 4.79 -2.35 12.05
CA HIS A 65 3.44 -2.79 11.75
C HIS A 65 3.44 -3.79 10.61
N SER A 66 2.76 -4.91 10.80
CA SER A 66 2.46 -5.84 9.72
C SER A 66 1.18 -5.44 9.00
N GLN A 67 1.04 -5.95 7.79
CA GLN A 67 -0.20 -5.95 7.02
C GLN A 67 -0.47 -7.37 6.53
N LEU A 68 -0.51 -8.33 7.46
CA LEU A 68 -0.69 -9.75 7.18
C LEU A 68 -1.31 -10.43 8.40
N ILE A 69 -2.64 -10.50 8.42
CA ILE A 69 -3.42 -11.18 9.45
C ILE A 69 -3.39 -12.68 9.16
N ARG A 70 -2.87 -13.46 10.11
CA ARG A 70 -2.75 -14.92 9.99
C ARG A 70 -4.10 -15.61 10.28
N PRO A 71 -4.35 -16.82 9.72
CA PRO A 71 -5.62 -17.54 9.88
C PRO A 71 -5.72 -18.25 11.24
N PHE A 72 -5.48 -17.52 12.33
CA PHE A 72 -5.69 -17.99 13.70
C PHE A 72 -6.85 -17.22 14.33
N LYS A 73 -7.70 -17.92 15.09
CA LYS A 73 -8.87 -17.31 15.75
C LYS A 73 -8.51 -16.07 16.57
N ALA A 74 -7.42 -16.12 17.32
CA ALA A 74 -6.95 -15.00 18.13
C ALA A 74 -6.52 -13.77 17.31
N GLU A 75 -6.05 -13.97 16.07
CA GLU A 75 -5.75 -12.85 15.18
C GLU A 75 -7.02 -12.30 14.54
N THR A 76 -7.92 -13.19 14.12
CA THR A 76 -9.15 -12.74 13.47
C THR A 76 -10.09 -12.01 14.42
N ASP A 77 -10.11 -12.40 15.69
CA ASP A 77 -10.86 -11.69 16.73
C ASP A 77 -10.30 -10.30 17.02
N ARG A 78 -9.00 -10.12 16.82
CA ARG A 78 -8.31 -8.87 17.13
C ARG A 78 -8.31 -7.89 15.95
N TYR A 79 -8.08 -8.39 14.74
CA TYR A 79 -7.80 -7.57 13.57
C TYR A 79 -8.84 -7.73 12.46
N GLY A 80 -9.77 -8.67 12.56
CA GLY A 80 -10.76 -8.97 11.51
C GLY A 80 -10.33 -10.12 10.59
N ALA A 81 -10.99 -10.25 9.44
CA ALA A 81 -10.78 -11.38 8.54
C ALA A 81 -9.30 -11.56 8.14
N TYR A 82 -8.83 -12.81 8.14
CA TYR A 82 -7.46 -13.15 7.76
C TYR A 82 -7.15 -12.67 6.33
N SER A 83 -5.87 -12.46 6.06
CA SER A 83 -5.43 -11.88 4.79
C SER A 83 -5.38 -12.92 3.68
N LEU A 84 -5.83 -12.53 2.49
CA LEU A 84 -5.82 -13.36 1.29
C LEU A 84 -4.72 -12.90 0.34
N SER A 85 -4.05 -13.85 -0.34
CA SER A 85 -2.97 -13.53 -1.27
C SER A 85 -3.39 -12.56 -2.38
N GLY A 86 -4.64 -12.67 -2.85
CA GLY A 86 -5.17 -11.82 -3.91
C GLY A 86 -5.38 -10.36 -3.52
N GLU A 87 -5.41 -10.02 -2.23
CA GLU A 87 -5.52 -8.63 -1.77
C GLU A 87 -4.27 -7.80 -2.10
N TYR A 88 -3.12 -8.48 -2.21
CA TYR A 88 -1.83 -7.88 -2.50
C TYR A 88 -1.49 -7.88 -3.99
N ALA A 89 -2.43 -8.22 -4.87
CA ALA A 89 -2.17 -8.37 -6.31
C ALA A 89 -1.63 -7.07 -6.98
N TYR A 90 -1.93 -5.92 -6.38
CA TYR A 90 -1.48 -4.61 -6.84
C TYR A 90 -0.30 -4.03 -6.04
N ASP A 91 0.14 -4.72 -4.99
CA ASP A 91 1.15 -4.21 -4.06
C ASP A 91 2.55 -4.48 -4.59
N ARG A 92 3.27 -3.41 -4.95
CA ARG A 92 4.66 -3.50 -5.41
C ARG A 92 5.50 -2.45 -4.67
N PRO A 93 6.40 -2.83 -3.74
CA PRO A 93 6.56 -4.18 -3.17
C PRO A 93 5.39 -4.56 -2.23
N PHE A 94 5.33 -5.82 -1.80
CA PHE A 94 4.41 -6.21 -0.73
C PHE A 94 4.81 -5.55 0.61
N LEU A 95 3.84 -5.26 1.48
CA LEU A 95 4.05 -4.62 2.79
C LEU A 95 3.57 -5.46 3.98
N TRP A 96 3.64 -6.79 3.84
CA TRP A 96 3.19 -7.76 4.85
C TRP A 96 3.79 -7.52 6.25
N GLY A 97 5.01 -6.97 6.30
CA GLY A 97 5.78 -6.77 7.53
C GLY A 97 6.36 -8.06 8.09
N SER A 98 7.38 -7.94 8.94
CA SER A 98 8.06 -9.08 9.58
C SER A 98 8.08 -8.99 11.10
N LYS A 99 7.54 -7.91 11.68
CA LYS A 99 7.52 -7.61 13.11
C LYS A 99 6.24 -6.86 13.49
N ARG A 100 5.80 -7.04 14.73
CA ARG A 100 4.68 -6.30 15.35
C ARG A 100 5.16 -5.66 16.66
N THR A 101 5.73 -4.46 16.54
CA THR A 101 5.88 -3.55 17.68
C THR A 101 4.55 -2.85 17.94
N GLY A 102 3.88 -2.42 16.86
CA GLY A 102 2.50 -1.99 16.86
C GLY A 102 1.55 -3.08 16.32
N PRO A 103 0.23 -2.82 16.32
CA PRO A 103 -0.77 -3.76 15.79
C PRO A 103 -0.64 -3.97 14.27
N ASP A 104 -1.22 -5.06 13.77
CA ASP A 104 -1.43 -5.26 12.33
C ASP A 104 -2.39 -4.18 11.78
N LEU A 105 -2.13 -3.71 10.56
CA LEU A 105 -2.87 -2.61 9.93
C LEU A 105 -3.70 -3.04 8.71
N HIS A 106 -3.72 -4.30 8.30
CA HIS A 106 -4.35 -4.69 7.02
C HIS A 106 -5.88 -4.47 6.98
N ARG A 107 -6.50 -4.20 8.13
CA ARG A 107 -7.93 -3.90 8.31
C ARG A 107 -8.17 -2.62 9.12
N VAL A 108 -7.17 -1.75 9.21
CA VAL A 108 -7.30 -0.52 10.02
C VAL A 108 -8.39 0.40 9.46
N GLY A 109 -8.58 0.44 8.14
CA GLY A 109 -9.67 1.17 7.48
C GLY A 109 -11.07 0.63 7.78
N ASP A 110 -11.20 -0.60 8.32
CA ASP A 110 -12.50 -1.13 8.74
C ASP A 110 -12.88 -0.70 10.16
N SER A 111 -11.90 -0.32 10.98
CA SER A 111 -12.08 -0.09 12.42
C SER A 111 -11.72 1.32 12.89
N ARG A 112 -10.88 2.03 12.13
CA ARG A 112 -10.37 3.37 12.43
C ARG A 112 -10.27 4.19 11.14
N ASN A 113 -11.38 4.39 10.45
CA ASN A 113 -11.43 5.17 9.20
C ASN A 113 -11.60 6.68 9.40
N ALA A 114 -11.87 7.13 10.63
CA ALA A 114 -12.06 8.53 10.92
C ALA A 114 -10.73 9.30 10.77
N ALA A 115 -10.72 10.30 9.89
CA ALA A 115 -9.51 11.09 9.62
C ALA A 115 -9.02 11.80 10.89
N ASP A 116 -9.92 12.25 11.78
CA ASP A 116 -9.57 12.87 13.06
C ASP A 116 -8.71 11.96 13.97
N TRP A 117 -9.01 10.65 13.98
CA TRP A 117 -8.30 9.69 14.80
C TRP A 117 -6.88 9.52 14.30
N HIS A 118 -6.71 9.33 12.98
CA HIS A 118 -5.39 9.20 12.37
C HIS A 118 -4.59 10.50 12.46
N ASP A 119 -5.21 11.65 12.22
CA ASP A 119 -4.61 12.98 12.38
C ASP A 119 -4.04 13.15 13.79
N GLY A 120 -4.88 12.98 14.82
CA GLY A 120 -4.44 13.12 16.22
C GLY A 120 -3.40 12.07 16.61
N HIS A 121 -3.56 10.81 16.19
CA HIS A 121 -2.63 9.74 16.53
C HIS A 121 -1.27 9.91 15.86
N MET A 122 -1.21 10.39 14.61
CA MET A 122 0.08 10.63 13.95
C MET A 122 0.79 11.86 14.51
N ARG A 123 0.05 12.88 14.95
CA ARG A 123 0.62 14.08 15.58
C ARG A 123 1.13 13.78 16.99
N ASP A 124 0.32 13.15 17.83
CA ASP A 124 0.69 12.70 19.17
C ASP A 124 0.06 11.33 19.47
N PRO A 125 0.79 10.22 19.27
CA PRO A 125 0.26 8.88 19.51
C PRO A 125 -0.24 8.67 20.95
N LYS A 126 0.37 9.35 21.93
CA LYS A 126 0.00 9.21 23.36
C LYS A 126 -1.32 9.90 23.68
N SER A 127 -1.70 10.92 22.89
CA SER A 127 -2.99 11.60 23.05
C SER A 127 -4.19 10.69 22.74
N ARG A 128 -4.04 9.78 21.77
CA ARG A 128 -5.10 8.84 21.36
C ARG A 128 -4.96 7.47 22.01
N VAL A 129 -3.73 7.03 22.28
CA VAL A 129 -3.43 5.73 22.90
C VAL A 129 -2.46 5.94 24.06
N PRO A 130 -2.95 6.04 25.32
CA PRO A 130 -2.10 6.17 26.49
C PRO A 130 -1.09 5.02 26.56
N GLY A 131 0.18 5.36 26.75
CA GLY A 131 1.27 4.38 26.76
C GLY A 131 1.77 3.92 25.39
N SER A 132 1.33 4.56 24.29
CA SER A 132 1.89 4.30 22.96
C SER A 132 3.41 4.54 22.95
N ILE A 133 4.11 3.60 22.32
CA ILE A 133 5.55 3.67 22.05
C ILE A 133 5.84 4.10 20.60
N MET A 134 4.79 4.37 19.82
CA MET A 134 4.94 4.88 18.45
C MET A 134 5.55 6.29 18.49
N PRO A 135 6.53 6.61 17.61
CA PRO A 135 7.01 7.97 17.44
C PRO A 135 5.92 8.92 16.95
N ALA A 136 6.01 10.20 17.30
CA ALA A 136 5.21 11.24 16.67
C ALA A 136 5.75 11.55 15.26
N TYR A 137 4.85 11.78 14.31
CA TYR A 137 5.15 12.06 12.90
C TYR A 137 4.73 13.48 12.51
N GLU A 138 5.04 14.47 13.36
CA GLU A 138 4.65 15.87 13.17
C GLU A 138 5.14 16.46 11.83
N HIS A 139 6.27 15.96 11.30
CA HIS A 139 6.81 16.42 10.02
C HIS A 139 5.90 16.09 8.82
N LEU A 140 4.98 15.14 8.94
CA LEU A 140 4.02 14.81 7.86
C LEU A 140 2.98 15.92 7.65
N PHE A 141 2.82 16.82 8.63
CA PHE A 141 1.91 17.95 8.56
C PHE A 141 2.51 19.15 7.83
N THR A 142 3.84 19.20 7.69
CA THR A 142 4.54 20.31 7.03
C THR A 142 4.99 19.96 5.60
N LYS A 143 5.39 18.71 5.37
CA LYS A 143 5.84 18.21 4.05
C LYS A 143 4.67 17.96 3.09
N ASN A 144 4.86 18.28 1.81
CA ASN A 144 3.90 17.99 0.77
C ASN A 144 4.02 16.54 0.27
N ALA A 145 2.89 15.95 -0.10
CA ALA A 145 2.83 14.66 -0.79
C ALA A 145 3.41 14.78 -2.20
N ASP A 146 4.17 13.76 -2.62
CA ASP A 146 4.78 13.68 -3.95
C ASP A 146 3.78 13.09 -4.94
N PHE A 147 3.06 13.98 -5.63
CA PHE A 147 2.04 13.61 -6.61
C PHE A 147 2.66 13.01 -7.87
N GLU A 148 3.77 13.57 -8.32
CA GLU A 148 4.45 13.21 -9.55
C GLU A 148 4.96 11.77 -9.50
N THR A 149 5.59 11.39 -8.38
CA THR A 149 6.03 10.01 -8.15
C THR A 149 4.84 9.07 -8.02
N ALA A 150 3.76 9.46 -7.33
CA ALA A 150 2.56 8.63 -7.19
C ALA A 150 1.88 8.37 -8.54
N PHE A 151 1.75 9.40 -9.38
CA PHE A 151 1.24 9.24 -10.75
C PHE A 151 2.16 8.35 -11.58
N ALA A 152 3.48 8.55 -11.52
CA ALA A 152 4.44 7.74 -12.27
C ALA A 152 4.37 6.25 -11.88
N GLU A 153 4.19 5.94 -10.59
CA GLU A 153 3.98 4.58 -10.12
C GLU A 153 2.65 3.99 -10.62
N ALA A 154 1.53 4.71 -10.45
CA ALA A 154 0.22 4.24 -10.91
C ALA A 154 0.18 4.04 -12.43
N TYR A 155 0.81 4.94 -13.19
CA TYR A 155 0.97 4.82 -14.63
C TYR A 155 1.84 3.60 -15.02
N THR A 156 2.92 3.35 -14.29
CA THR A 156 3.75 2.15 -14.49
C THR A 156 2.97 0.88 -14.19
N GLN A 157 2.21 0.86 -13.10
CA GLN A 157 1.30 -0.23 -12.74
C GLN A 157 0.28 -0.51 -13.85
N LYS A 158 -0.31 0.54 -14.42
CA LYS A 158 -1.22 0.45 -15.57
C LYS A 158 -0.54 -0.16 -16.80
N VAL A 159 0.57 0.43 -17.25
CA VAL A 159 1.18 0.13 -18.55
C VAL A 159 2.01 -1.16 -18.53
N VAL A 160 2.78 -1.39 -17.47
CA VAL A 160 3.73 -2.51 -17.39
C VAL A 160 3.08 -3.76 -16.80
N PHE A 161 2.25 -3.60 -15.78
CA PHE A 161 1.67 -4.72 -15.03
C PHE A 161 0.20 -4.98 -15.35
N GLY A 162 -0.41 -4.18 -16.24
CA GLY A 162 -1.80 -4.36 -16.66
C GLY A 162 -2.81 -4.14 -15.53
N VAL A 163 -2.46 -3.35 -14.51
CA VAL A 163 -3.38 -3.00 -13.42
C VAL A 163 -4.55 -2.19 -14.01
N PRO A 164 -5.81 -2.51 -13.66
CA PRO A 164 -7.00 -1.96 -14.33
C PRO A 164 -7.32 -0.52 -13.90
N TYR A 165 -6.45 0.41 -14.26
CA TYR A 165 -6.65 1.85 -14.12
C TYR A 165 -7.32 2.45 -15.36
N ASP A 166 -8.14 3.48 -15.15
CA ASP A 166 -8.92 4.17 -16.19
C ASP A 166 -9.80 3.22 -17.03
N VAL A 167 -10.30 2.14 -16.41
CA VAL A 167 -11.33 1.27 -17.00
C VAL A 167 -12.71 1.74 -16.54
N GLU A 168 -13.76 1.37 -17.28
CA GLU A 168 -15.14 1.70 -16.91
C GLU A 168 -15.47 1.14 -15.49
N GLY A 169 -15.95 2.01 -14.60
CA GLY A 169 -16.23 1.66 -13.21
C GLY A 169 -14.99 1.41 -12.33
N GLY A 170 -13.78 1.56 -12.88
CA GLY A 170 -12.51 1.42 -12.18
C GLY A 170 -11.97 2.72 -11.58
N VAL A 171 -10.80 2.61 -10.92
CA VAL A 171 -10.09 3.77 -10.37
C VAL A 171 -9.50 4.59 -11.51
N GLN A 172 -9.80 5.88 -11.51
CA GLN A 172 -9.31 6.83 -12.50
C GLN A 172 -8.02 7.47 -11.99
N ILE A 173 -7.00 7.49 -12.84
CA ILE A 173 -5.73 8.20 -12.59
C ILE A 173 -5.51 9.34 -13.59
N GLY A 174 -6.42 9.51 -14.55
CA GLY A 174 -6.36 10.62 -15.49
C GLY A 174 -5.20 10.50 -16.47
N ALA A 175 -4.78 9.28 -16.81
CA ALA A 175 -3.68 9.05 -17.75
C ALA A 175 -4.08 9.19 -19.22
N GLU A 176 -5.35 9.51 -19.52
CA GLU A 176 -5.83 9.79 -20.87
C GLU A 176 -5.07 10.98 -21.47
N GLY A 177 -4.41 10.76 -22.60
CA GLY A 177 -3.62 11.83 -23.25
C GLY A 177 -2.32 12.19 -22.53
N TYR A 178 -1.90 11.44 -21.50
CA TYR A 178 -0.62 11.64 -20.85
C TYR A 178 0.54 11.46 -21.84
N GLN A 179 1.46 12.42 -21.83
CA GLN A 179 2.69 12.40 -22.62
C GLN A 179 3.89 12.41 -21.69
N LYS A 180 4.72 11.37 -21.78
CA LYS A 180 5.92 11.24 -20.95
C LYS A 180 6.83 12.48 -21.12
N GLY A 181 7.10 13.16 -20.02
CA GLY A 181 7.93 14.38 -20.00
C GLY A 181 7.17 15.69 -20.20
N ASN A 182 5.84 15.66 -20.39
CA ASN A 182 5.00 16.85 -20.48
C ASN A 182 4.17 17.02 -19.20
N ALA A 183 4.54 18.01 -18.37
CA ALA A 183 3.85 18.30 -17.11
C ALA A 183 2.40 18.78 -17.31
N GLU A 184 2.09 19.46 -18.41
CA GLU A 184 0.73 19.95 -18.70
C GLU A 184 -0.25 18.78 -18.89
N SER A 185 0.25 17.65 -19.39
CA SER A 185 -0.56 16.43 -19.57
C SER A 185 -0.98 15.77 -18.24
N LEU A 186 -0.49 16.25 -17.10
CA LEU A 186 -0.87 15.79 -15.76
C LEU A 186 -2.05 16.55 -15.16
N ALA A 187 -2.60 17.57 -15.82
CA ALA A 187 -3.64 18.43 -15.25
C ALA A 187 -4.86 17.65 -14.73
N LYS A 188 -5.37 16.68 -15.52
CA LYS A 188 -6.50 15.82 -15.12
C LYS A 188 -6.15 14.92 -13.93
N ALA A 189 -4.96 14.33 -13.94
CA ALA A 189 -4.47 13.54 -12.82
C ALA A 189 -4.33 14.36 -11.53
N LYS A 190 -3.86 15.61 -11.65
CA LYS A 190 -3.73 16.54 -10.53
C LYS A 190 -5.09 16.92 -9.97
N GLU A 191 -6.08 17.17 -10.83
CA GLU A 191 -7.46 17.44 -10.42
C GLU A 191 -8.03 16.27 -9.60
N ILE A 192 -7.90 15.04 -10.10
CA ILE A 192 -8.34 13.81 -9.39
C ILE A 192 -7.65 13.72 -8.02
N PHE A 193 -6.33 13.90 -7.97
CA PHE A 193 -5.57 13.87 -6.72
C PHE A 193 -6.04 14.92 -5.71
N MET A 194 -6.37 16.13 -6.15
CA MET A 194 -6.90 17.20 -5.30
C MET A 194 -8.32 16.89 -4.80
N GLN A 195 -9.17 16.29 -5.65
CA GLN A 195 -10.52 15.86 -5.26
C GLN A 195 -10.47 14.76 -4.20
N GLU A 196 -9.60 13.76 -4.37
CA GLU A 196 -9.35 12.71 -3.38
C GLU A 196 -8.86 13.32 -2.06
N ALA A 197 -7.93 14.28 -2.12
CA ALA A 197 -7.37 14.94 -0.94
C ALA A 197 -8.42 15.75 -0.19
N LYS A 198 -9.33 16.42 -0.92
CA LYS A 198 -10.41 17.20 -0.31
C LYS A 198 -11.28 16.34 0.62
N VAL A 199 -11.64 15.13 0.20
CA VAL A 199 -12.48 14.22 0.99
C VAL A 199 -11.84 13.94 2.35
N VAL A 200 -10.53 13.69 2.38
CA VAL A 200 -9.81 13.42 3.62
C VAL A 200 -9.68 14.70 4.46
N VAL A 201 -9.31 15.83 3.85
CA VAL A 201 -9.08 17.10 4.54
C VAL A 201 -10.35 17.62 5.21
N ASP A 202 -11.51 17.45 4.58
CA ASP A 202 -12.79 17.90 5.13
C ASP A 202 -13.06 17.27 6.52
N ASP A 203 -12.66 16.01 6.72
CA ASP A 203 -12.83 15.24 7.95
C ASP A 203 -11.66 15.40 8.96
N MET A 204 -10.60 16.14 8.63
CA MET A 204 -9.45 16.35 9.51
C MET A 204 -9.71 17.41 10.60
N ILE A 205 -8.92 17.38 11.67
CA ILE A 205 -8.99 18.36 12.78
C ILE A 205 -7.92 19.44 12.68
N SER A 206 -6.77 19.11 12.07
CA SER A 206 -5.62 19.99 11.90
C SER A 206 -5.93 21.16 10.96
N GLN A 207 -6.06 22.37 11.53
CA GLN A 207 -6.36 23.59 10.76
C GLN A 207 -5.20 23.99 9.83
N ASP A 208 -3.96 23.77 10.26
CA ASP A 208 -2.76 23.97 9.43
C ASP A 208 -2.79 23.16 8.13
N VAL A 209 -3.38 21.95 8.16
CA VAL A 209 -3.57 21.12 6.97
C VAL A 209 -4.70 21.66 6.09
N LYS A 210 -5.80 22.13 6.68
CA LYS A 210 -6.91 22.76 5.94
C LYS A 210 -6.45 24.03 5.22
N ASP A 211 -5.74 24.91 5.93
CA ASP A 211 -5.17 26.15 5.39
C ASP A 211 -4.16 25.88 4.26
N ALA A 212 -3.38 24.81 4.37
CA ALA A 212 -2.46 24.42 3.31
C ALA A 212 -3.19 23.89 2.07
N PHE A 213 -4.26 23.11 2.27
CA PHE A 213 -5.07 22.59 1.18
C PHE A 213 -5.74 23.72 0.38
N GLU A 214 -6.23 24.77 1.05
CA GLU A 214 -6.77 25.97 0.39
C GLU A 214 -5.74 26.70 -0.49
N LYS A 215 -4.45 26.56 -0.18
CA LYS A 215 -3.33 27.08 -1.00
C LYS A 215 -2.93 26.14 -2.14
N GLY A 216 -3.60 25.01 -2.30
CA GLY A 216 -3.30 23.98 -3.29
C GLY A 216 -2.22 22.98 -2.85
N GLU A 217 -1.85 22.97 -1.56
CA GLU A 217 -0.84 22.05 -1.03
C GLU A 217 -1.50 20.84 -0.35
N VAL A 218 -1.16 19.63 -0.79
CA VAL A 218 -1.58 18.39 -0.12
C VAL A 218 -0.44 17.90 0.76
N LYS A 219 -0.66 17.86 2.07
CA LYS A 219 0.34 17.39 3.04
C LYS A 219 0.48 15.87 3.04
N GLN A 220 1.67 15.36 3.38
CA GLN A 220 1.94 13.92 3.44
C GLN A 220 0.99 13.19 4.38
N ILE A 221 0.57 13.82 5.47
CA ILE A 221 -0.41 13.24 6.40
C ILE A 221 -1.74 12.94 5.70
N VAL A 222 -2.22 13.82 4.81
CA VAL A 222 -3.48 13.61 4.07
C VAL A 222 -3.39 12.35 3.22
N ALA A 223 -2.28 12.19 2.50
CA ALA A 223 -2.03 11.01 1.69
C ALA A 223 -1.91 9.74 2.54
N LEU A 224 -1.17 9.80 3.66
CA LEU A 224 -1.03 8.67 4.57
C LEU A 224 -2.37 8.22 5.13
N ILE A 225 -3.25 9.15 5.54
CA ILE A 225 -4.59 8.82 6.04
C ILE A 225 -5.42 8.14 4.94
N ALA A 226 -5.38 8.64 3.70
CA ALA A 226 -6.06 8.01 2.58
C ALA A 226 -5.62 6.55 2.40
N TYR A 227 -4.30 6.31 2.40
CA TYR A 227 -3.75 4.96 2.32
C TYR A 227 -4.20 4.08 3.49
N MET A 228 -4.14 4.57 4.72
CA MET A 228 -4.56 3.81 5.90
C MET A 228 -6.06 3.45 5.86
N ASN A 229 -6.90 4.38 5.43
CA ASN A 229 -8.34 4.16 5.27
C ASN A 229 -8.67 3.16 4.14
N SER A 230 -7.78 3.02 3.16
CA SER A 230 -7.89 2.03 2.09
C SER A 230 -7.58 0.60 2.55
N LEU A 231 -6.88 0.42 3.69
CA LEU A 231 -6.52 -0.91 4.20
C LEU A 231 -7.72 -1.57 4.90
N GLY A 232 -8.54 -2.26 4.11
CA GLY A 232 -9.75 -2.93 4.60
C GLY A 232 -10.68 -3.35 3.47
N GLN A 233 -11.98 -3.44 3.78
CA GLN A 233 -13.03 -3.75 2.81
C GLN A 233 -13.32 -2.61 1.85
N SER A 234 -12.95 -1.36 2.17
CA SER A 234 -13.17 -0.18 1.32
C SER A 234 -12.54 -0.29 -0.08
N ARG A 235 -11.41 -1.01 -0.18
CA ARG A 235 -10.74 -1.31 -1.46
C ARG A 235 -11.38 -2.44 -2.25
N ARG A 236 -12.38 -3.11 -1.69
CA ARG A 236 -13.19 -4.10 -2.40
C ARG A 236 -14.48 -3.41 -2.83
N ALA A 237 -14.86 -3.58 -4.10
CA ALA A 237 -16.24 -3.29 -4.50
C ALA A 237 -17.16 -4.09 -3.56
N ALA A 238 -18.23 -3.47 -3.07
CA ALA A 238 -19.20 -4.14 -2.22
C ALA A 238 -19.72 -5.37 -2.96
N THR A 239 -19.18 -6.54 -2.63
CA THR A 239 -19.75 -7.80 -3.08
C THR A 239 -21.15 -7.81 -2.47
N GLN A 240 -22.19 -7.89 -3.31
CA GLN A 240 -23.51 -8.24 -2.81
C GLN A 240 -23.30 -9.49 -1.96
N VAL A 241 -23.58 -9.38 -0.66
CA VAL A 241 -23.56 -10.51 0.24
C VAL A 241 -24.64 -11.45 -0.26
N SER A 242 -24.28 -12.34 -1.18
CA SER A 242 -25.08 -13.53 -1.43
C SER A 242 -24.95 -14.32 -0.14
N GLN A 243 -26.01 -14.30 0.66
CA GLN A 243 -26.21 -15.29 1.70
C GLN A 243 -26.17 -16.67 1.04
N ALA A 244 -25.00 -17.30 1.07
CA ALA A 244 -24.79 -18.69 0.66
C ALA A 244 -23.58 -19.18 1.48
N GLY A 245 -23.72 -20.03 2.48
CA GLY A 245 -24.88 -20.72 3.00
C GLY A 245 -24.58 -21.22 4.42
N GLN A 246 -25.50 -22.05 4.88
CA GLN A 246 -25.60 -22.72 6.18
C GLN A 246 -24.32 -23.42 6.64
#